data_AF-A0A9N9I676-F1
#
_entry.id   AF-A0A9N9I676-F1
#
_cell.length_a   1.000
_cell.length_b   1.000
_cell.length_c   1.000
_cell.angle_alpha   90.00
_cell.angle_beta   90.00
_cell.angle_gamma   90.00
#
_symmetry.space_group_name_H-M   'P 1'
#
loop_
_entity.id
_entity.type
_entity.pdbx_description
1 polymer ?
#
loop_
_entity_poly.entity_id
_entity_poly.type
_entity_poly.pdbx_seq_one_letter_code
_entity_poly.pdbx_strand_id
1 'polypeptide(L)'
;MEIYGDEISNPAFNNALSPDIVGETTFELFNFTRQNLNIPIDIFEIMQRTTIEMLGNLAFGYQFVLEIRRNPSYYKYHNRKFFKANEVKEKRNKIENKKVSNYVNSENGRIDLLT
;
A
#
# COMPACT_ATOMS: atom_id res chain seq x y z
N MET A 1 -8.50 21.80 7.81
CA MET A 1 -8.54 20.69 8.79
C MET A 1 -7.45 19.66 8.46
N GLU A 2 -6.26 20.10 8.04
CA GLU A 2 -5.13 19.21 7.70
C GLU A 2 -4.01 19.23 8.76
N ILE A 3 -3.99 20.25 9.62
CA ILE A 3 -2.86 20.49 10.57
C ILE A 3 -2.89 19.52 11.78
N TYR A 4 -4.04 18.97 12.14
CA TYR A 4 -4.17 18.11 13.34
C TYR A 4 -3.75 16.66 13.11
N GLY A 5 -3.60 16.22 11.86
CA GLY A 5 -3.23 14.84 11.55
C GLY A 5 -1.81 14.51 12.00
N ASP A 6 -0.87 15.40 11.70
CA ASP A 6 0.56 15.19 12.01
C ASP A 6 0.87 15.32 13.50
N GLU A 7 0.18 16.22 14.21
CA GLU A 7 0.35 16.44 15.65
C GLU A 7 -0.03 15.21 16.48
N ILE A 8 -0.94 14.37 15.97
CA ILE A 8 -1.40 13.16 16.65
C ILE A 8 -0.68 11.92 16.09
N SER A 9 -0.50 11.85 14.77
CA SER A 9 0.05 10.64 14.11
C SER A 9 1.53 10.44 14.40
N ASN A 10 2.35 11.49 14.41
CA ASN A 10 3.80 11.35 14.66
C ASN A 10 4.10 10.86 16.09
N PRO A 11 3.52 11.45 17.15
CA PRO A 11 3.71 10.93 18.50
C PRO A 11 3.14 9.52 18.69
N ALA A 12 1.96 9.23 18.11
CA ALA A 12 1.36 7.90 18.20
C ALA A 12 2.24 6.84 17.53
N PHE A 13 2.76 7.13 16.33
CA PHE A 13 3.67 6.24 15.61
C PHE A 13 4.98 6.04 16.37
N ASN A 14 5.59 7.10 16.89
CA ASN A 14 6.83 7.01 17.65
C ASN A 14 6.67 6.24 18.96
N ASN A 15 5.51 6.34 19.62
CA ASN A 15 5.20 5.58 20.81
C ASN A 15 4.91 4.10 20.51
N ALA A 16 4.23 3.82 19.38
CA ALA A 16 3.92 2.45 18.96
C ALA A 16 5.15 1.73 18.41
N LEU A 17 6.06 2.44 17.75
CA LEU A 17 7.28 1.87 17.17
C LEU A 17 8.28 1.50 18.27
N SER A 18 8.24 0.25 18.71
CA SER A 18 9.19 -0.29 19.67
C SER A 18 10.21 -1.24 19.01
N PRO A 19 11.43 -1.36 19.59
CA PRO A 19 12.39 -2.37 19.18
C PRO A 19 11.84 -3.80 19.24
N ASP A 20 10.90 -4.07 20.15
CA ASP A 20 10.30 -5.40 20.31
C ASP A 20 9.46 -5.78 19.08
N ILE A 21 8.61 -4.87 18.59
CA ILE A 21 7.79 -5.11 17.39
C ILE A 21 8.70 -5.32 16.18
N VAL A 22 9.69 -4.45 15.98
CA VAL A 22 10.63 -4.55 14.86
C VAL A 22 11.43 -5.86 14.95
N GLY A 23 11.89 -6.20 16.16
CA GLY A 23 12.69 -7.38 16.43
C GLY A 23 11.94 -8.68 16.19
N GLU A 24 10.70 -8.78 16.67
CA GLU A 24 9.84 -9.95 16.49
C GLU A 24 9.53 -10.18 15.01
N THR A 25 9.06 -9.15 14.29
CA THR A 25 8.79 -9.24 12.85
C THR A 25 10.04 -9.58 12.04
N THR A 26 11.20 -9.03 12.40
CA THR A 26 12.48 -9.35 11.75
C THR A 26 12.92 -10.79 12.02
N PHE A 27 12.71 -11.29 13.24
CA PHE A 27 13.03 -12.67 13.59
C PHE A 27 12.15 -13.67 12.83
N GLU A 28 10.86 -13.37 12.66
CA GLU A 28 9.95 -14.16 11.83
C GLU A 28 10.39 -14.20 10.36
N LEU A 29 10.81 -13.05 9.81
CA LEU A 29 11.38 -12.97 8.47
C LEU A 29 12.61 -13.87 8.32
N PHE A 30 13.56 -13.81 9.27
CA PHE A 30 14.74 -14.67 9.23
C PHE A 30 14.38 -16.16 9.32
N ASN A 31 13.43 -16.53 10.18
CA ASN A 31 12.97 -17.90 10.29
C ASN A 31 12.34 -18.40 8.98
N PHE A 32 11.54 -17.56 8.33
CA PHE A 32 10.98 -17.86 7.02
C PHE A 32 12.08 -18.06 5.97
N THR A 33 13.01 -17.13 5.83
CA THR A 33 14.09 -17.24 4.85
C THR A 33 14.97 -18.46 5.12
N ARG A 34 15.27 -18.77 6.39
CA ARG A 34 16.04 -19.95 6.77
C ARG A 34 15.36 -21.26 6.36
N GLN A 35 14.05 -21.35 6.50
CA GLN A 35 13.28 -22.54 6.10
C GLN A 35 13.19 -22.71 4.57
N ASN A 36 13.43 -21.63 3.82
CA ASN A 36 13.23 -21.57 2.37
C ASN A 36 14.54 -21.33 1.60
N LEU A 37 15.71 -21.61 2.19
CA LEU A 37 17.03 -21.40 1.55
C LEU A 37 17.22 -22.16 0.22
N ASN A 38 16.48 -23.25 0.03
CA ASN A 38 16.61 -24.12 -1.14
C ASN A 38 15.67 -23.75 -2.30
N ILE A 39 14.85 -22.71 -2.14
CA ILE A 39 13.93 -22.25 -3.19
C ILE A 39 14.24 -20.80 -3.57
N PRO A 40 14.02 -20.41 -4.85
CA PRO A 40 14.10 -19.01 -5.24
C PRO A 40 13.07 -18.19 -4.48
N ILE A 41 13.55 -17.13 -3.84
CA ILE A 41 12.75 -16.22 -3.03
C ILE A 41 12.60 -14.89 -3.76
N ASP A 42 11.37 -14.38 -3.88
CA ASP A 42 11.11 -12.99 -4.27
C ASP A 42 11.24 -12.08 -3.04
N ILE A 43 12.38 -11.40 -2.94
CA ILE A 43 12.72 -10.53 -1.81
C ILE A 43 11.75 -9.34 -1.75
N PHE A 44 11.34 -8.78 -2.89
CA PHE A 44 10.43 -7.62 -2.89
C PHE A 44 9.07 -8.01 -2.35
N GLU A 45 8.56 -9.18 -2.75
CA GLU A 45 7.27 -9.69 -2.24
C GLU A 45 7.30 -9.91 -0.73
N ILE A 46 8.36 -10.50 -0.20
CA ILE A 46 8.48 -10.79 1.23
C ILE A 46 8.67 -9.52 2.04
N MET A 47 9.49 -8.58 1.57
CA MET A 47 9.67 -7.30 2.26
C MET A 47 8.37 -6.50 2.28
N GLN A 48 7.60 -6.51 1.19
CA GLN A 48 6.28 -5.88 1.16
C GLN A 48 5.33 -6.49 2.20
N ARG A 49 5.27 -7.81 2.29
CA ARG A 49 4.43 -8.51 3.28
C ARG A 49 4.85 -8.21 4.71
N THR A 50 6.16 -8.28 4.98
CA THR A 50 6.75 -7.97 6.29
C THR A 50 6.43 -6.53 6.71
N THR A 51 6.45 -5.60 5.76
CA THR A 51 6.11 -4.19 6.02
C THR A 51 4.62 -4.02 6.35
N ILE A 52 3.72 -4.73 5.64
CA ILE A 52 2.28 -4.70 5.93
C ILE A 52 1.98 -5.29 7.30
N GLU A 53 2.65 -6.38 7.67
CA GLU A 53 2.58 -7.01 8.99
C GLU A 53 2.95 -6.01 10.09
N MET A 54 4.11 -5.37 9.93
CA MET A 54 4.62 -4.36 10.85
C MET A 54 3.65 -3.17 10.97
N LEU A 55 3.14 -2.65 9.85
CA LEU A 55 2.17 -1.55 9.86
C LEU A 55 0.83 -1.96 10.49
N GLY A 56 0.41 -3.21 10.32
CA GLY A 56 -0.78 -3.76 10.97
C GLY A 56 -0.68 -3.77 12.47
N ASN A 57 0.45 -4.26 12.96
CA ASN A 57 0.73 -4.30 14.39
C ASN A 57 0.84 -2.88 14.96
N LEU A 58 1.55 -1.98 14.27
CA LEU A 58 1.70 -0.58 14.69
C LEU A 58 0.38 0.21 14.70
N ALA A 59 -0.46 0.05 13.67
CA ALA A 59 -1.66 0.86 13.52
C ALA A 59 -2.87 0.30 14.31
N PHE A 60 -2.95 -1.02 14.49
CA PHE A 60 -4.14 -1.68 15.02
C PHE A 60 -3.86 -2.59 16.21
N GLY A 61 -2.61 -2.77 16.64
CA GLY A 61 -2.22 -3.79 17.62
C GLY A 61 -2.54 -5.21 17.12
N TYR A 62 -2.66 -5.37 15.80
CA TYR A 62 -3.12 -6.59 15.17
C TYR A 62 -1.96 -7.26 14.46
N GLN A 63 -1.56 -8.42 14.95
CA GLN A 63 -0.69 -9.32 14.21
C GLN A 63 -1.57 -9.97 13.13
N PHE A 64 -1.35 -9.57 11.88
CA PHE A 64 -1.90 -10.35 10.80
C PHE A 64 -1.22 -11.71 10.89
N VAL A 65 -1.98 -12.77 11.19
CA VAL A 65 -1.47 -14.11 10.94
C VAL A 65 -1.49 -14.29 9.42
N LEU A 66 -0.72 -13.47 8.69
CA LEU A 66 -0.35 -13.73 7.31
C LEU A 66 0.37 -15.06 7.43
N GLU A 67 -0.29 -16.10 6.93
CA GLU A 67 0.23 -17.45 6.91
C GLU A 67 1.49 -17.50 6.04
N ILE A 68 2.60 -17.00 6.58
CA ILE A 68 3.98 -17.25 6.18
C ILE A 68 4.17 -18.77 6.00
N ARG A 69 3.34 -19.57 6.71
CA ARG A 69 3.34 -21.03 6.71
C ARG A 69 2.52 -21.75 5.64
N ARG A 70 1.44 -21.21 5.04
CA ARG A 70 0.46 -22.09 4.36
C ARG A 70 0.50 -22.18 2.85
N ASN A 71 0.88 -21.16 2.08
CA ASN A 71 1.03 -21.36 0.64
C ASN A 71 1.58 -20.12 -0.11
N PRO A 72 2.68 -20.26 -0.86
CA PRO A 72 3.11 -19.24 -1.84
C PRO A 72 2.02 -18.98 -2.92
N SER A 73 1.15 -19.95 -3.18
CA SER A 73 0.13 -19.89 -4.24
C SER A 73 -1.08 -19.00 -3.92
N TYR A 74 -1.43 -18.83 -2.63
CA TYR A 74 -2.64 -18.11 -2.22
C TYR A 74 -2.55 -16.62 -2.57
N TYR A 75 -1.34 -16.05 -2.45
CA TYR A 75 -1.14 -14.62 -2.64
C TYR A 75 -1.01 -14.22 -4.12
N LYS A 76 -0.52 -15.09 -5.01
CA LYS A 76 -0.51 -14.85 -6.46
C LYS A 76 -1.91 -14.50 -6.98
N TYR A 77 -2.95 -15.05 -6.37
CA TYR A 77 -4.34 -14.77 -6.72
C TYR A 77 -4.84 -13.43 -6.16
N HIS A 78 -4.55 -13.12 -4.89
CA HIS A 78 -5.01 -11.89 -4.25
C HIS A 78 -4.23 -10.66 -4.70
N ASN A 79 -2.90 -10.73 -4.83
CA ASN A 79 -2.08 -9.62 -5.34
C ASN A 79 -2.45 -9.24 -6.77
N ARG A 80 -2.73 -10.22 -7.64
CA ARG A 80 -3.26 -9.92 -8.98
C ARG A 80 -4.54 -9.10 -8.95
N LYS A 81 -5.43 -9.34 -7.98
CA LYS A 81 -6.69 -8.57 -7.85
C LYS A 81 -6.41 -7.16 -7.32
N PHE A 82 -5.56 -7.01 -6.31
CA PHE A 82 -5.19 -5.70 -5.76
C PHE A 82 -4.45 -4.83 -6.80
N PHE A 83 -3.44 -5.37 -7.49
CA PHE A 83 -2.71 -4.63 -8.53
C PHE A 83 -3.59 -4.29 -9.73
N LYS A 84 -4.45 -5.22 -10.20
CA LYS A 84 -5.42 -4.91 -11.27
C LYS A 84 -6.41 -3.83 -10.86
N ALA A 85 -6.89 -3.85 -9.61
CA ALA A 85 -7.80 -2.83 -9.12
C ALA A 85 -7.15 -1.44 -9.11
N ASN A 86 -5.88 -1.35 -8.72
CA ASN A 86 -5.14 -0.09 -8.75
C ASN A 86 -4.88 0.40 -10.19
N GLU A 87 -4.49 -0.49 -11.10
CA GLU A 87 -4.28 -0.13 -12.51
C GLU A 87 -5.57 0.37 -13.19
N VAL A 88 -6.72 -0.23 -12.85
CA VAL A 88 -8.04 0.23 -13.33
C VAL A 88 -8.42 1.59 -12.75
N LYS A 89 -8.13 1.83 -11.46
CA LYS A 89 -8.38 3.15 -10.83
C LYS A 89 -7.54 4.26 -11.47
N GLU A 90 -6.26 4.01 -11.74
CA GLU A 90 -5.39 4.98 -12.43
C GLU A 90 -5.88 5.29 -13.85
N LYS A 91 -6.31 4.28 -14.60
CA LYS A 91 -6.87 4.47 -15.94
C LYS A 91 -8.16 5.30 -15.90
N ARG A 92 -9.04 5.10 -14.92
CA ARG A 92 -10.26 5.90 -14.75
C ARG A 92 -9.94 7.35 -14.41
N ASN A 93 -9.04 7.60 -13.46
CA ASN A 93 -8.61 8.95 -13.09
C ASN A 93 -8.03 9.71 -14.30
N LYS A 94 -7.24 9.03 -15.14
CA LYS A 94 -6.68 9.63 -16.36
C LYS A 94 -7.75 10.02 -17.38
N ILE A 95 -8.82 9.23 -17.51
CA ILE A 95 -9.94 9.52 -18.41
C ILE A 95 -10.78 10.68 -17.88
N GLU A 96 -11.05 10.71 -16.57
CA GLU A 96 -11.82 11.78 -15.93
C GLU A 96 -11.08 13.12 -16.02
N ASN A 97 -9.78 13.14 -15.73
CA ASN A 97 -8.96 14.35 -15.86
C ASN A 97 -8.90 14.86 -17.32
N LYS A 98 -8.88 13.95 -18.30
CA LYS A 98 -8.95 14.32 -19.73
C LYS A 98 -10.32 14.89 -20.12
N LYS A 99 -11.41 14.37 -19.56
CA LYS A 99 -12.75 14.93 -19.79
C LYS A 99 -12.87 16.34 -19.20
N VAL A 100 -12.46 16.53 -17.95
CA VAL A 100 -12.48 17.84 -17.28
C VAL A 100 -11.67 18.87 -18.07
N SER A 101 -10.47 18.51 -18.52
CA SER A 101 -9.65 19.39 -19.38
C SER A 101 -10.36 19.78 -20.68
N ASN A 102 -11.09 18.86 -21.32
CA ASN A 102 -11.83 19.16 -22.54
C ASN A 102 -13.06 20.07 -22.31
N TYR A 103 -13.74 19.93 -21.17
CA TYR A 103 -14.85 20.84 -20.80
C TYR A 103 -14.34 22.26 -20.52
N VAL A 104 -13.26 22.40 -19.75
CA VAL A 104 -12.64 23.71 -19.46
C VAL A 104 -12.16 24.41 -20.74
N ASN A 105 -11.58 23.66 -21.68
CA ASN A 105 -11.18 24.21 -22.98
C ASN A 105 -12.38 24.60 -23.87
N SER A 106 -13.53 23.91 -23.73
CA SER A 106 -14.76 24.24 -24.47
C SER A 106 -15.48 25.46 -23.89
N GLU A 107 -15.37 25.74 -22.60
CA GLU A 107 -15.95 26.94 -21.97
C GLU A 107 -15.09 28.18 -22.23
N ASN A 108 -13.77 28.04 -22.20
CA ASN A 108 -12.83 29.13 -22.52
C ASN A 108 -12.82 29.50 -24.03
N GLY A 109 -13.31 28.61 -24.91
CA GLY A 109 -13.42 28.86 -26.35
C GLY A 109 -14.74 29.49 -26.80
N ARG A 110 -15.62 29.90 -25.87
CA ARG A 110 -16.93 30.52 -26.16
C ARG A 110 -17.01 32.03 -25.87
N ILE A 111 -15.87 32.69 -25.68
CA ILE A 111 -15.81 34.15 -25.68
C ILE A 111 -15.33 34.56 -27.08
N ASP A 112 -16.28 34.83 -27.97
CA ASP A 112 -16.20 35.76 -29.10
C ASP A 112 -17.33 35.43 -30.08
N LEU A 113 -18.40 36.23 -30.05
CA LEU A 113 -19.29 36.58 -31.17
C LEU A 113 -20.61 37.20 -30.64
N LEU A 114 -20.52 38.36 -30.01
CA LEU A 114 -21.60 39.36 -29.99
C LEU A 114 -20.97 40.76 -30.00
N THR A 115 -20.57 41.19 -31.21
CA THR A 115 -20.62 42.61 -31.61
C THR A 115 -22.03 42.87 -32.13
#